data_AF-A0A2D6G8H6-F1
#
_entry.id   AF-A0A2D6G8H6-F1
#
_cell.length_a   1.000
_cell.length_b   1.000
_cell.length_c   1.000
_cell.angle_alpha   90.00
_cell.angle_beta   90.00
_cell.angle_gamma   90.00
#
_symmetry.space_group_name_H-M   'P 1'
#
loop_
_entity.id
_entity.type
_entity.pdbx_description
1 polymer ?
#
loop_
_entity_poly.entity_id
_entity_poly.type
_entity_poly.pdbx_seq_one_letter_code
_entity_poly.pdbx_strand_id
1 'polypeptide(L)'
;MEIAAFIDRDGVINELLSYEFGDDKVTYITKKEEIKIIDRVDKAIKLLNENKIKVIVVSNQPQVARGLVTVEEVDEINKHINNLLGDANVDSFYFCPHRPTKGVNEYGIECECRKPKPGLILKAAKEHNVDLKNSFMIGDRISDIKSGNLAGCKTILVETGYGGKEGFQDAVPNYKAKDLYGAVEEILKRKIKLFINAGGKGERLHPLTKDIPKPMVPVNGKPVLHHYVDWAKENDIKEIVMMNGYKAEKIVDYFEDAMKLGTNVDFGHDYHMDIDERYRIKVRNPITTGWARLAEITQGGFGQSELGVVIAPTGAGKSMALVHIGATALKEKKTVIYYTLELAETVVGQRFDS
;
A
#
# COMPACT_ATOMS: atom_id res chain seq x y z
N MET A 1 -0.50 -15.04 2.31
CA MET A 1 0.70 -14.78 1.49
C MET A 1 1.41 -13.59 2.11
N GLU A 2 2.72 -13.67 2.24
CA GLU A 2 3.58 -12.64 2.85
C GLU A 2 3.90 -11.52 1.86
N ILE A 3 4.26 -10.34 2.33
CA ILE A 3 4.82 -9.27 1.47
C ILE A 3 6.35 -9.36 1.55
N ALA A 4 7.04 -9.21 0.42
CA ALA A 4 8.50 -9.21 0.37
C ALA A 4 9.07 -7.95 -0.30
N ALA A 5 10.25 -7.56 0.15
CA ALA A 5 11.19 -6.75 -0.59
C ALA A 5 12.29 -7.68 -1.13
N PHE A 6 12.27 -7.89 -2.44
CA PHE A 6 13.35 -8.50 -3.19
C PHE A 6 14.42 -7.44 -3.45
N ILE A 7 15.67 -7.70 -3.04
CA ILE A 7 16.74 -6.69 -3.06
C ILE A 7 17.92 -7.24 -3.85
N ASP A 8 18.48 -6.47 -4.79
CA ASP A 8 19.81 -6.82 -5.32
C ASP A 8 20.90 -6.63 -4.25
N ARG A 9 22.05 -7.25 -4.46
CA ARG A 9 23.13 -7.27 -3.49
C ARG A 9 24.17 -6.18 -3.80
N ASP A 10 24.88 -6.36 -4.91
CA ASP A 10 26.00 -5.52 -5.30
C ASP A 10 25.50 -4.21 -5.92
N GLY A 11 25.84 -3.07 -5.31
CA GLY A 11 25.34 -1.74 -5.68
C GLY A 11 24.11 -1.28 -4.90
N VAL A 12 23.50 -2.14 -4.07
CA VAL A 12 22.30 -1.83 -3.27
C VAL A 12 22.50 -2.09 -1.79
N ILE A 13 22.99 -3.28 -1.41
CA ILE A 13 23.34 -3.63 -0.02
C ILE A 13 24.82 -3.31 0.23
N ASN A 14 25.70 -3.76 -0.65
CA ASN A 14 27.13 -3.49 -0.58
C ASN A 14 27.61 -2.65 -1.75
N GLU A 15 28.73 -1.95 -1.57
CA GLU A 15 29.36 -1.17 -2.63
C GLU A 15 29.80 -2.07 -3.81
N LEU A 16 29.83 -1.47 -5.00
CA LEU A 16 30.44 -2.07 -6.18
C LEU A 16 31.96 -1.90 -6.12
N LEU A 17 32.71 -3.00 -6.23
CA LEU A 17 34.17 -2.96 -6.34
C LEU A 17 34.62 -2.75 -7.77
N SER A 18 35.20 -1.61 -8.11
CA SER A 18 35.88 -1.46 -9.40
C SER A 18 37.25 -2.14 -9.35
N TYR A 19 37.37 -3.31 -9.99
CA TYR A 19 38.66 -3.88 -10.37
C TYR A 19 38.82 -3.83 -11.89
N GLU A 20 40.05 -3.63 -12.35
CA GLU A 20 40.43 -3.82 -13.75
C GLU A 20 40.92 -5.26 -13.90
N PHE A 21 40.26 -6.05 -14.76
CA PHE A 21 40.67 -7.43 -15.05
C PHE A 21 40.68 -7.64 -16.56
N GLY A 22 41.82 -7.35 -17.20
CA GLY A 22 41.95 -7.32 -18.67
C GLY A 22 41.20 -6.14 -19.32
N ASP A 23 40.80 -6.29 -20.59
CA ASP A 23 40.07 -5.27 -21.35
C ASP A 23 38.60 -5.06 -20.92
N ASP A 24 38.06 -5.95 -20.06
CA ASP A 24 36.72 -5.81 -19.49
C ASP A 24 36.85 -5.19 -18.08
N LYS A 25 36.35 -3.97 -17.87
CA LYS A 25 36.27 -3.33 -16.54
C LYS A 25 35.18 -4.01 -15.72
N VAL A 26 35.47 -5.16 -15.09
CA VAL A 26 34.45 -5.95 -14.41
C VAL A 26 34.54 -5.92 -12.90
N THR A 27 33.38 -5.67 -12.32
CA THR A 27 33.08 -5.44 -10.91
C THR A 27 32.69 -6.77 -10.28
N TYR A 28 33.60 -7.46 -9.58
CA TYR A 28 33.28 -8.71 -8.87
C TYR A 28 33.86 -8.72 -7.47
N ILE A 29 33.00 -9.09 -6.52
CA ILE A 29 33.41 -9.43 -5.16
C ILE A 29 33.77 -10.90 -5.17
N THR A 30 35.01 -11.19 -4.77
CA THR A 30 35.53 -12.56 -4.72
C THR A 30 35.86 -12.98 -3.30
N LYS A 31 36.01 -12.02 -2.38
CA LYS A 31 36.34 -12.28 -0.97
C LYS A 31 35.40 -11.51 -0.05
N LYS A 32 35.05 -12.13 1.07
CA LYS A 32 34.16 -11.52 2.07
C LYS A 32 34.73 -10.25 2.69
N GLU A 33 36.06 -10.15 2.80
CA GLU A 33 36.77 -8.98 3.35
C GLU A 33 36.61 -7.73 2.47
N GLU A 34 36.18 -7.90 1.22
CA GLU A 34 35.95 -6.80 0.29
C GLU A 34 34.55 -6.18 0.43
N ILE A 35 33.68 -6.79 1.26
CA ILE A 35 32.33 -6.29 1.51
C ILE A 35 32.39 -4.98 2.30
N LYS A 36 31.80 -3.94 1.71
CA LYS A 36 31.50 -2.68 2.37
C LYS A 36 30.00 -2.42 2.28
N ILE A 37 29.32 -2.43 3.41
CA ILE A 37 27.88 -2.15 3.48
C ILE A 37 27.65 -0.67 3.18
N ILE A 38 26.70 -0.39 2.29
CA ILE A 38 26.30 0.98 1.96
C ILE A 38 25.64 1.62 3.19
N ASP A 39 25.83 2.92 3.36
CA ASP A 39 25.29 3.66 4.50
C ASP A 39 23.79 3.41 4.70
N ARG A 40 23.39 3.19 5.97
CA ARG A 40 22.00 2.96 6.43
C ARG A 40 21.28 1.73 5.89
N VAL A 41 21.96 0.80 5.21
CA VAL A 41 21.36 -0.46 4.75
C VAL A 41 20.85 -1.31 5.91
N ASP A 42 21.60 -1.36 7.01
CA ASP A 42 21.21 -1.99 8.29
C ASP A 42 19.86 -1.43 8.79
N LYS A 43 19.73 -0.10 8.83
CA LYS A 43 18.51 0.58 9.26
C LYS A 43 17.34 0.32 8.31
N ALA A 44 17.60 0.30 7.00
CA ALA A 44 16.59 0.03 5.98
C ALA A 44 16.02 -1.40 6.12
N ILE A 45 16.90 -2.40 6.26
CA ILE A 45 16.50 -3.80 6.46
C ILE A 45 15.78 -3.97 7.80
N LYS A 46 16.26 -3.33 8.87
CA LYS A 46 15.59 -3.34 10.18
C LYS A 46 14.16 -2.80 10.11
N LEU A 47 13.94 -1.69 9.39
CA LEU A 47 12.60 -1.13 9.17
C LEU A 47 11.67 -2.11 8.42
N LEU A 48 12.18 -2.84 7.42
CA LEU A 48 11.41 -3.88 6.75
C LEU A 48 11.05 -5.03 7.72
N ASN A 49 12.02 -5.49 8.52
CA ASN A 49 11.80 -6.54 9.51
C ASN A 49 10.73 -6.13 10.54
N GLU A 50 10.80 -4.91 11.08
CA GLU A 50 9.84 -4.36 12.05
C GLU A 50 8.42 -4.23 11.48
N ASN A 51 8.31 -4.01 10.16
CA ASN A 51 7.04 -3.95 9.45
C ASN A 51 6.59 -5.31 8.87
N LYS A 52 7.26 -6.41 9.27
CA LYS A 52 6.96 -7.79 8.84
C LYS A 52 6.98 -7.97 7.32
N ILE A 53 7.84 -7.22 6.64
CA ILE A 53 8.13 -7.41 5.21
C ILE A 53 9.35 -8.32 5.10
N LYS A 54 9.20 -9.42 4.36
CA LYS A 54 10.28 -10.38 4.11
C LYS A 54 11.40 -9.73 3.31
N VAL A 55 12.63 -9.87 3.77
CA VAL A 55 13.82 -9.35 3.11
C VAL A 55 14.51 -10.48 2.38
N ILE A 56 14.41 -10.50 1.05
CA ILE A 56 14.93 -11.59 0.22
C ILE A 56 15.93 -11.02 -0.77
N VAL A 57 17.17 -11.49 -0.72
CA VAL A 57 18.21 -11.03 -1.66
C VAL A 57 18.17 -11.88 -2.93
N VAL A 58 18.15 -11.24 -4.10
CA VAL A 58 18.16 -11.89 -5.42
C VAL A 58 19.24 -11.28 -6.32
N SER A 59 20.35 -12.00 -6.51
CA SER A 59 21.54 -11.45 -7.17
C SER A 59 22.09 -12.28 -8.32
N ASN A 60 22.70 -11.63 -9.31
CA ASN A 60 23.46 -12.31 -10.36
C ASN A 60 24.93 -12.42 -9.91
N GLN A 61 25.45 -13.64 -9.79
CA GLN A 61 26.84 -13.91 -9.36
C GLN A 61 27.63 -14.65 -10.45
N PRO A 62 27.86 -14.03 -11.64
CA PRO A 62 28.48 -14.68 -12.79
C PRO A 62 29.99 -14.92 -12.64
N GLN A 63 30.60 -14.48 -11.54
CA GLN A 63 31.98 -14.82 -11.21
C GLN A 63 32.15 -16.32 -10.91
N VAL A 64 31.07 -17.00 -10.49
CA VAL A 64 31.05 -18.47 -10.34
C VAL A 64 31.29 -19.14 -11.69
N ALA A 65 30.51 -18.77 -12.72
CA ALA A 65 30.70 -19.28 -14.08
C ALA A 65 32.05 -18.93 -14.72
N ARG A 66 32.79 -17.98 -14.15
CA ARG A 66 34.15 -17.63 -14.57
C ARG A 66 35.24 -18.41 -13.85
N GLY A 67 34.89 -19.24 -12.87
CA GLY A 67 35.85 -19.96 -12.03
C GLY A 67 36.64 -19.05 -11.08
N LEU A 68 36.12 -17.86 -10.77
CA LEU A 68 36.78 -16.92 -9.83
C LEU A 68 36.45 -17.23 -8.37
N VAL A 69 35.26 -17.80 -8.14
CA VAL A 69 34.77 -18.27 -6.84
C VAL A 69 33.88 -19.49 -7.05
N THR A 70 33.72 -20.27 -6.00
CA THR A 70 32.79 -21.39 -5.88
C THR A 70 31.41 -20.93 -5.37
N VAL A 71 30.43 -21.83 -5.44
CA VAL A 71 29.09 -21.58 -4.86
C VAL A 71 29.17 -21.43 -3.35
N GLU A 72 30.01 -22.25 -2.71
CA GLU A 72 30.24 -22.27 -1.28
C GLU A 72 30.86 -20.94 -0.80
N GLU A 73 31.82 -20.40 -1.54
CA GLU A 73 32.42 -19.09 -1.24
C GLU A 73 31.39 -17.95 -1.37
N VAL A 74 30.47 -18.01 -2.34
CA VAL A 74 29.37 -17.03 -2.45
C VAL A 74 28.45 -17.13 -1.23
N ASP A 75 28.14 -18.33 -0.76
CA ASP A 75 27.34 -18.53 0.45
C ASP A 75 28.05 -18.00 1.70
N GLU A 76 29.37 -18.17 1.82
CA GLU A 76 30.17 -17.56 2.88
C GLU A 76 30.13 -16.04 2.86
N ILE A 77 30.22 -15.43 1.67
CA ILE A 77 30.07 -13.98 1.48
C ILE A 77 28.67 -13.53 1.92
N ASN A 78 27.61 -14.24 1.51
CA ASN A 78 26.24 -13.90 1.89
C ASN A 78 26.02 -13.99 3.42
N LYS A 79 26.56 -15.04 4.07
CA LYS A 79 26.55 -15.15 5.53
C LYS A 79 27.31 -14.00 6.19
N HIS A 80 28.45 -13.62 5.63
CA HIS A 80 29.24 -12.50 6.15
C HIS A 80 28.46 -11.17 6.04
N ILE A 81 27.79 -10.92 4.91
CA ILE A 81 26.92 -9.75 4.73
C ILE A 81 25.85 -9.74 5.82
N ASN A 82 25.12 -10.84 6.04
CA ASN A 82 24.08 -10.88 7.07
C ASN A 82 24.63 -10.60 8.48
N ASN A 83 25.83 -11.10 8.79
CA ASN A 83 26.48 -10.83 10.08
C ASN A 83 26.86 -9.35 10.25
N LEU A 84 27.26 -8.67 9.18
CA LEU A 84 27.60 -7.24 9.22
C LEU A 84 26.37 -6.33 9.46
N LEU A 85 25.16 -6.84 9.21
CA LEU A 85 23.91 -6.10 9.43
C LEU A 85 23.47 -6.05 10.91
N GLY A 86 24.13 -6.80 11.80
CA GLY A 86 23.83 -6.82 13.24
C GLY A 86 22.42 -7.35 13.53
N ASP A 87 21.58 -6.51 14.14
CA ASP A 87 20.18 -6.87 14.47
C ASP A 87 19.26 -6.95 13.25
N ALA A 88 19.65 -6.35 12.13
CA ALA A 88 18.88 -6.39 10.90
C ALA A 88 19.13 -7.73 10.19
N ASN A 89 18.08 -8.36 9.68
CA ASN A 89 18.16 -9.72 9.16
C ASN A 89 17.58 -9.87 7.74
N VAL A 90 18.35 -10.50 6.86
CA VAL A 90 17.88 -11.02 5.57
C VAL A 90 17.28 -12.39 5.78
N ASP A 91 16.04 -12.61 5.32
CA ASP A 91 15.35 -13.88 5.47
C ASP A 91 15.98 -14.98 4.62
N SER A 92 16.42 -14.67 3.40
CA SER A 92 17.05 -15.63 2.49
C SER A 92 17.85 -14.96 1.37
N PHE A 93 18.90 -15.64 0.93
CA PHE A 93 19.72 -15.26 -0.21
C PHE A 93 19.50 -16.23 -1.37
N TYR A 94 19.25 -15.67 -2.55
CA TYR A 94 19.15 -16.38 -3.80
C TYR A 94 20.11 -15.75 -4.79
N PHE A 95 20.86 -16.57 -5.52
CA PHE A 95 21.73 -16.06 -6.56
C PHE A 95 21.77 -16.95 -7.80
N CYS A 96 22.08 -16.32 -8.93
CA CYS A 96 22.32 -17.00 -10.19
C CYS A 96 23.83 -17.13 -10.43
N PRO A 97 24.41 -18.34 -10.43
CA PRO A 97 25.83 -18.56 -10.74
C PRO A 97 26.12 -18.48 -12.25
N HIS A 98 25.09 -18.54 -13.09
CA HIS A 98 25.23 -18.78 -14.52
C HIS A 98 25.70 -17.57 -15.33
N ARG A 99 26.42 -17.88 -16.41
CA ARG A 99 26.83 -16.93 -17.44
C ARG A 99 26.93 -17.62 -18.81
N PRO A 100 25.88 -17.54 -19.64
CA PRO A 100 25.85 -18.25 -20.93
C PRO A 100 26.98 -17.82 -21.89
N THR A 101 27.38 -16.54 -21.81
CA THR A 101 28.47 -15.99 -22.61
C THR A 101 29.75 -15.88 -21.78
N LYS A 102 30.87 -16.36 -22.31
CA LYS A 102 32.19 -16.31 -21.64
C LYS A 102 32.19 -16.99 -20.24
N GLY A 103 31.40 -18.04 -20.03
CA GLY A 103 31.54 -18.96 -18.90
C GLY A 103 32.59 -20.04 -19.23
N VAL A 104 33.35 -20.48 -18.23
CA VAL A 104 34.49 -21.42 -18.40
C VAL A 104 34.28 -22.76 -17.70
N ASN A 105 33.17 -22.93 -17.00
CA ASN A 105 32.82 -24.15 -16.28
C ASN A 105 31.35 -24.53 -16.51
N GLU A 106 30.84 -25.50 -15.75
CA GLU A 106 29.48 -26.04 -15.85
C GLU A 106 28.35 -25.00 -15.68
N TYR A 107 28.62 -23.84 -15.09
CA TYR A 107 27.67 -22.73 -14.98
C TYR A 107 27.64 -21.83 -16.24
N GLY A 108 28.43 -22.14 -17.27
CA GLY A 108 28.47 -21.45 -18.56
C GLY A 108 27.26 -21.69 -19.47
N ILE A 109 26.07 -21.89 -18.91
CA ILE A 109 24.86 -22.32 -19.63
C ILE A 109 23.75 -21.26 -19.63
N GLU A 110 22.80 -21.42 -20.54
CA GLU A 110 21.51 -20.73 -20.50
C GLU A 110 20.71 -21.13 -19.25
N CYS A 111 20.00 -20.17 -18.64
CA CYS A 111 19.23 -20.41 -17.43
C CYS A 111 18.01 -19.48 -17.32
N GLU A 112 17.05 -19.84 -16.48
CA GLU A 112 15.86 -19.03 -16.20
C GLU A 112 16.02 -18.10 -14.98
N CYS A 113 17.08 -18.28 -14.20
CA CYS A 113 17.30 -17.52 -12.96
C CYS A 113 18.05 -16.20 -13.17
N ARG A 114 18.86 -16.05 -14.21
CA ARG A 114 19.65 -14.83 -14.44
C ARG A 114 18.76 -13.63 -14.77
N LYS A 115 18.79 -12.58 -13.95
CA LYS A 115 18.14 -11.29 -14.26
C LYS A 115 18.65 -10.77 -15.61
N PRO A 116 17.78 -10.35 -16.54
CA PRO A 116 16.41 -9.86 -16.33
C PRO A 116 15.30 -10.90 -16.27
N LYS A 117 15.58 -12.21 -16.34
CA LYS A 117 14.55 -13.23 -16.16
C LYS A 117 14.08 -13.28 -14.70
N PRO A 118 12.78 -13.51 -14.43
CA PRO A 118 12.21 -13.43 -13.09
C PRO A 118 12.44 -14.69 -12.24
N GLY A 119 13.20 -15.69 -12.71
CA GLY A 119 13.23 -17.02 -12.11
C GLY A 119 13.62 -17.06 -10.63
N LEU A 120 14.59 -16.23 -10.18
CA LEU A 120 14.93 -16.17 -8.74
C LEU A 120 13.80 -15.59 -7.89
N ILE A 121 13.13 -14.53 -8.37
CA ILE A 121 12.01 -13.90 -7.68
C ILE A 121 10.85 -14.90 -7.57
N LEU A 122 10.51 -15.59 -8.66
CA LEU A 122 9.44 -16.59 -8.69
C LEU A 122 9.73 -17.79 -7.79
N LYS A 123 10.99 -18.27 -7.78
CA LYS A 123 11.43 -19.35 -6.89
C LYS A 123 11.25 -18.94 -5.43
N ALA A 124 11.81 -17.79 -5.05
CA ALA A 124 11.73 -17.29 -3.69
C ALA A 124 10.27 -17.02 -3.27
N ALA A 125 9.45 -16.47 -4.15
CA ALA A 125 8.05 -16.21 -3.85
C ALA A 125 7.26 -17.49 -3.57
N LYS A 126 7.56 -18.57 -4.29
CA LYS A 126 6.96 -19.89 -4.02
C LYS A 126 7.41 -20.46 -2.68
N GLU A 127 8.70 -20.43 -2.38
CA GLU A 127 9.27 -21.00 -1.15
C GLU A 127 8.84 -20.23 0.11
N HIS A 128 8.68 -18.92 0.00
CA HIS A 128 8.26 -18.04 1.11
C HIS A 128 6.77 -17.68 1.12
N ASN A 129 5.95 -18.25 0.22
CA ASN A 129 4.51 -17.96 0.09
C ASN A 129 4.20 -16.45 -0.05
N VAL A 130 4.91 -15.77 -0.95
CA VAL A 130 4.86 -14.30 -1.13
C VAL A 130 3.78 -13.89 -2.13
N ASP A 131 3.10 -12.78 -1.83
CA ASP A 131 2.21 -12.07 -2.76
C ASP A 131 3.02 -11.09 -3.62
N LEU A 132 3.36 -11.50 -4.84
CA LEU A 132 4.16 -10.73 -5.78
C LEU A 132 3.54 -9.35 -6.10
N LYS A 133 2.22 -9.26 -6.24
CA LYS A 133 1.53 -8.03 -6.65
C LYS A 133 1.71 -6.90 -5.64
N ASN A 134 1.83 -7.25 -4.36
CA ASN A 134 2.02 -6.31 -3.26
C ASN A 134 3.48 -6.22 -2.80
N SER A 135 4.38 -6.97 -3.43
CA SER A 135 5.82 -7.01 -3.13
C SER A 135 6.63 -6.10 -4.04
N PHE A 136 7.90 -5.91 -3.69
CA PHE A 136 8.79 -4.95 -4.31
C PHE A 136 10.08 -5.61 -4.81
N MET A 137 10.60 -5.16 -5.94
CA MET A 137 11.97 -5.45 -6.40
C MET A 137 12.77 -4.15 -6.39
N ILE A 138 13.85 -4.12 -5.60
CA ILE A 138 14.75 -2.99 -5.42
C ILE A 138 16.08 -3.35 -6.06
N GLY A 139 16.55 -2.54 -7.02
CA GLY A 139 17.79 -2.78 -7.75
C GLY A 139 18.39 -1.49 -8.28
N ASP A 140 19.65 -1.54 -8.69
CA ASP A 140 20.38 -0.41 -9.28
C ASP A 140 20.50 -0.50 -10.81
N ARG A 141 20.15 -1.65 -11.40
CA ARG A 141 20.20 -1.90 -12.85
C ARG A 141 18.83 -2.06 -13.46
N ILE A 142 18.75 -1.79 -14.77
CA ILE A 142 17.52 -1.97 -15.55
C ILE A 142 17.12 -3.45 -15.63
N SER A 143 18.08 -4.36 -15.54
CA SER A 143 17.80 -5.80 -15.44
C SER A 143 16.97 -6.17 -14.22
N ASP A 144 17.14 -5.47 -13.11
CA ASP A 144 16.37 -5.70 -11.87
C ASP A 144 14.93 -5.25 -12.05
N ILE A 145 14.76 -4.06 -12.63
CA ILE A 145 13.46 -3.49 -12.93
C ILE A 145 12.69 -4.39 -13.91
N LYS A 146 13.36 -4.87 -14.97
CA LYS A 146 12.75 -5.79 -15.92
C LYS A 146 12.35 -7.12 -15.26
N SER A 147 13.23 -7.68 -14.42
CA SER A 147 12.94 -8.90 -13.66
C SER A 147 11.75 -8.73 -12.72
N GLY A 148 11.70 -7.64 -11.96
CA GLY A 148 10.60 -7.33 -11.04
C GLY A 148 9.27 -7.13 -11.78
N ASN A 149 9.28 -6.38 -12.89
CA ASN A 149 8.10 -6.17 -13.72
C ASN A 149 7.57 -7.50 -14.31
N LEU A 150 8.46 -8.36 -14.82
CA LEU A 150 8.09 -9.68 -15.33
C LEU A 150 7.56 -10.62 -14.24
N ALA A 151 8.03 -10.49 -13.01
CA ALA A 151 7.51 -11.23 -11.86
C ALA A 151 6.17 -10.67 -11.35
N GLY A 152 5.76 -9.48 -11.77
CA GLY A 152 4.55 -8.80 -11.30
C GLY A 152 4.73 -8.02 -9.98
N CYS A 153 5.97 -7.76 -9.57
CA CYS A 153 6.29 -6.90 -8.43
C CYS A 153 6.22 -5.42 -8.81
N LYS A 154 6.04 -4.56 -7.81
CA LYS A 154 6.40 -3.15 -7.95
C LYS A 154 7.93 -3.01 -7.97
N THR A 155 8.46 -2.06 -8.71
CA THR A 155 9.91 -1.89 -8.88
C THR A 155 10.40 -0.53 -8.40
N ILE A 156 11.54 -0.53 -7.71
CA ILE A 156 12.21 0.68 -7.22
C ILE A 156 13.65 0.66 -7.72
N LEU A 157 14.02 1.68 -8.50
CA LEU A 157 15.41 1.88 -8.92
C LEU A 157 16.13 2.76 -7.90
N VAL A 158 17.25 2.29 -7.37
CA VAL A 158 18.12 3.11 -6.51
C VAL A 158 19.23 3.79 -7.32
N GLU A 159 19.71 4.95 -6.86
CA GLU A 159 20.78 5.71 -7.51
C GLU A 159 22.19 5.25 -7.13
N THR A 160 22.31 4.42 -6.09
CA THR A 160 23.56 3.72 -5.74
C THR A 160 23.99 2.77 -6.86
N GLY A 161 25.25 2.33 -6.83
CA GLY A 161 25.78 1.40 -7.84
C GLY A 161 25.73 1.96 -9.26
N TYR A 162 25.07 1.25 -10.18
CA TYR A 162 24.91 1.66 -11.57
C TYR A 162 23.86 2.77 -11.77
N GLY A 163 22.93 2.95 -10.83
CA GLY A 163 21.95 4.03 -10.82
C GLY A 163 21.06 4.11 -12.07
N GLY A 164 20.83 3.00 -12.77
CA GLY A 164 20.06 2.95 -14.02
C GLY A 164 20.63 3.80 -15.16
N LYS A 165 21.94 4.13 -15.14
CA LYS A 165 22.63 4.90 -16.20
C LYS A 165 22.54 4.25 -17.59
N GLU A 166 22.16 2.98 -17.65
CA GLU A 166 21.92 2.19 -18.86
C GLU A 166 20.68 2.68 -19.65
N GLY A 167 19.80 3.49 -19.04
CA GLY A 167 18.62 4.05 -19.68
C GLY A 167 17.37 3.14 -19.63
N PHE A 168 16.19 3.75 -19.70
CA PHE A 168 14.90 3.07 -19.41
C PHE A 168 14.19 2.48 -20.64
N GLN A 169 14.91 2.22 -21.74
CA GLN A 169 14.28 1.92 -23.03
C GLN A 169 13.30 0.73 -22.99
N ASP A 170 13.65 -0.33 -22.23
CA ASP A 170 12.87 -1.57 -22.19
C ASP A 170 12.15 -1.83 -20.85
N ALA A 171 12.30 -0.94 -19.86
CA ALA A 171 11.69 -1.08 -18.54
C ALA A 171 11.70 0.25 -17.77
N VAL A 172 10.55 0.62 -17.22
CA VAL A 172 10.39 1.82 -16.38
C VAL A 172 10.08 1.37 -14.94
N PRO A 173 10.80 1.87 -13.93
CA PRO A 173 10.51 1.55 -12.54
C PRO A 173 9.25 2.26 -12.05
N ASN A 174 8.54 1.67 -11.08
CA ASN A 174 7.41 2.36 -10.44
C ASN A 174 7.87 3.56 -9.61
N TYR A 175 9.03 3.44 -8.96
CA TYR A 175 9.60 4.46 -8.09
C TYR A 175 11.11 4.59 -8.29
N LYS A 176 11.66 5.73 -7.85
CA LYS A 176 13.11 5.95 -7.75
C LYS A 176 13.45 6.41 -6.34
N ALA A 177 14.61 5.99 -5.85
CA ALA A 177 15.12 6.39 -4.55
C ALA A 177 16.63 6.62 -4.61
N LYS A 178 17.16 7.42 -3.69
CA LYS A 178 18.59 7.70 -3.63
C LYS A 178 19.41 6.45 -3.28
N ASP A 179 18.91 5.66 -2.34
CA ASP A 179 19.56 4.47 -1.78
C ASP A 179 18.50 3.48 -1.26
N LEU A 180 18.93 2.37 -0.67
CA LEU A 180 18.02 1.36 -0.11
C LEU A 180 17.13 1.94 1.00
N TYR A 181 17.65 2.83 1.84
CA TYR A 181 16.85 3.44 2.91
C TYR A 181 15.70 4.27 2.34
N GLY A 182 15.99 5.13 1.35
CA GLY A 182 14.94 5.89 0.66
C GLY A 182 13.93 5.00 -0.07
N ALA A 183 14.36 3.85 -0.60
CA ALA A 183 13.46 2.87 -1.19
C ALA A 183 12.50 2.29 -0.14
N VAL A 184 13.01 1.96 1.06
CA VAL A 184 12.19 1.46 2.17
C VAL A 184 11.23 2.54 2.69
N GLU A 185 11.65 3.81 2.75
CA GLU A 185 10.73 4.91 3.08
C GLU A 185 9.57 4.99 2.09
N GLU A 186 9.84 4.85 0.80
CA GLU A 186 8.78 4.84 -0.23
C GLU A 186 7.85 3.63 -0.09
N ILE A 187 8.38 2.45 0.27
CA ILE A 187 7.58 1.23 0.52
C ILE A 187 6.64 1.44 1.71
N LEU A 188 7.16 2.00 2.80
CA LEU A 188 6.42 2.17 4.05
C LEU A 188 5.54 3.43 4.05
N LYS A 189 5.68 4.28 3.03
CA LYS A 189 4.88 5.48 2.87
C LYS A 189 3.40 5.14 2.82
N ARG A 190 2.68 5.53 3.88
CA ARG A 190 1.23 5.37 3.93
C ARG A 190 0.59 6.30 2.90
N LYS A 191 -0.14 5.74 1.95
CA LYS A 191 -1.08 6.52 1.14
C LYS A 191 -2.22 6.97 2.03
N ILE A 192 -2.09 8.18 2.58
CA ILE A 192 -3.15 8.83 3.35
C ILE A 192 -4.08 9.49 2.34
N LYS A 193 -5.37 9.16 2.41
CA LYS A 193 -6.43 9.84 1.68
C LYS A 193 -7.14 10.81 2.62
N LEU A 194 -7.28 12.07 2.23
CA LEU A 194 -8.07 13.05 2.97
C LEU A 194 -9.49 13.08 2.40
N PHE A 195 -10.47 12.69 3.20
CA PHE A 195 -11.88 12.85 2.85
C PHE A 195 -12.40 14.17 3.39
N ILE A 196 -12.88 15.05 2.50
CA ILE A 196 -13.47 16.34 2.88
C ILE A 196 -14.97 16.31 2.60
N ASN A 197 -15.78 16.49 3.63
CA ASN A 197 -17.21 16.72 3.44
C ASN A 197 -17.44 18.18 3.01
N ALA A 198 -17.66 18.37 1.72
CA ALA A 198 -17.91 19.66 1.10
C ALA A 198 -19.41 19.89 0.82
N GLY A 199 -20.28 19.35 1.68
CA GLY A 199 -21.73 19.52 1.61
C GLY A 199 -22.30 20.59 2.56
N GLY A 200 -23.61 20.86 2.38
CA GLY A 200 -24.41 21.70 3.28
C GLY A 200 -24.78 23.07 2.72
N LYS A 201 -26.06 23.43 2.83
CA LYS A 201 -26.63 24.72 2.34
C LYS A 201 -26.12 25.94 3.10
N GLY A 202 -25.59 25.75 4.31
CA GLY A 202 -25.01 26.84 5.10
C GLY A 202 -26.03 27.88 5.59
N GLU A 203 -27.31 27.51 5.77
CA GLU A 203 -28.42 28.45 6.03
C GLU A 203 -28.18 29.47 7.16
N ARG A 204 -27.35 29.13 8.16
CA ARG A 204 -26.95 30.03 9.26
C ARG A 204 -25.96 31.13 8.87
N LEU A 205 -25.31 31.01 7.72
CA LEU A 205 -24.37 31.97 7.15
C LEU A 205 -25.00 32.80 6.04
N HIS A 206 -26.33 32.75 5.88
CA HIS A 206 -27.01 33.69 5.00
C HIS A 206 -26.74 35.15 5.41
N PRO A 207 -26.58 36.06 4.44
CA PRO A 207 -26.78 35.86 3.00
C PRO A 207 -25.58 35.27 2.23
N LEU A 208 -24.42 35.08 2.88
CA LEU A 208 -23.17 34.69 2.21
C LEU A 208 -23.29 33.37 1.43
N THR A 209 -24.03 32.39 1.95
CA THR A 209 -24.19 31.08 1.32
C THR A 209 -25.43 30.95 0.44
N LYS A 210 -26.10 32.07 0.10
CA LYS A 210 -27.26 32.04 -0.82
C LYS A 210 -26.83 31.59 -2.22
N ASP A 211 -25.72 32.17 -2.69
CA ASP A 211 -25.25 31.95 -4.06
C ASP A 211 -24.04 31.03 -4.16
N ILE A 212 -23.33 30.76 -3.07
CA ILE A 212 -22.15 29.89 -3.02
C ILE A 212 -22.31 28.81 -1.95
N PRO A 213 -21.75 27.61 -2.14
CA PRO A 213 -21.81 26.57 -1.12
C PRO A 213 -20.96 26.94 0.09
N LYS A 214 -21.34 26.45 1.29
CA LYS A 214 -20.67 26.78 2.56
C LYS A 214 -19.13 26.61 2.53
N PRO A 215 -18.57 25.53 1.94
CA PRO A 215 -17.11 25.37 1.84
C PRO A 215 -16.42 26.44 0.99
N MET A 216 -17.17 27.13 0.14
CA MET A 216 -16.67 28.18 -0.76
C MET A 216 -16.75 29.59 -0.19
N VAL A 217 -17.27 29.74 1.04
CA VAL A 217 -17.24 31.04 1.74
C VAL A 217 -15.79 31.49 1.93
N PRO A 218 -15.44 32.73 1.54
CA PRO A 218 -14.08 33.21 1.66
C PRO A 218 -13.72 33.48 3.12
N VAL A 219 -12.56 32.99 3.54
CA VAL A 219 -11.90 33.31 4.81
C VAL A 219 -10.47 33.70 4.45
N ASN A 220 -10.04 34.89 4.88
CA ASN A 220 -8.70 35.42 4.54
C ASN A 220 -8.39 35.38 3.03
N GLY A 221 -9.34 35.80 2.19
CA GLY A 221 -9.15 35.91 0.74
C GLY A 221 -9.23 34.61 -0.07
N LYS A 222 -9.39 33.44 0.57
CA LYS A 222 -9.58 32.15 -0.10
C LYS A 222 -10.80 31.39 0.45
N PRO A 223 -11.46 30.53 -0.35
CA PRO A 223 -12.45 29.58 0.16
C PRO A 223 -11.96 28.76 1.36
N VAL A 224 -12.82 28.50 2.34
CA VAL A 224 -12.52 27.58 3.46
C VAL A 224 -11.98 26.24 2.95
N LEU A 225 -12.57 25.71 1.88
CA LEU A 225 -12.16 24.45 1.26
C LEU A 225 -10.74 24.52 0.68
N HIS A 226 -10.30 25.66 0.16
CA HIS A 226 -8.94 25.84 -0.37
C HIS A 226 -7.91 25.73 0.76
N HIS A 227 -8.19 26.28 1.94
CA HIS A 227 -7.28 26.15 3.09
C HIS A 227 -7.07 24.69 3.51
N TYR A 228 -8.09 23.84 3.40
CA TYR A 228 -7.93 22.40 3.66
C TYR A 228 -7.06 21.70 2.61
N VAL A 229 -7.14 22.13 1.36
CA VAL A 229 -6.28 21.63 0.28
C VAL A 229 -4.84 22.11 0.46
N ASP A 230 -4.62 23.37 0.84
CA ASP A 230 -3.29 23.91 1.15
C ASP A 230 -2.66 23.12 2.32
N TRP A 231 -3.43 22.90 3.40
CA TRP A 231 -2.97 22.10 4.53
C TRP A 231 -2.65 20.65 4.15
N ALA A 232 -3.47 20.03 3.29
CA ALA A 232 -3.20 18.69 2.78
C ALA A 232 -1.88 18.65 1.98
N LYS A 233 -1.60 19.66 1.15
CA LYS A 233 -0.35 19.79 0.39
C LYS A 233 0.86 19.95 1.31
N GLU A 234 0.75 20.82 2.32
CA GLU A 234 1.81 21.03 3.32
C GLU A 234 2.18 19.75 4.09
N ASN A 235 1.25 18.81 4.19
CA ASN A 235 1.43 17.53 4.89
C ASN A 235 1.61 16.32 3.94
N ASP A 236 1.97 16.56 2.67
CA ASP A 236 2.22 15.53 1.64
C ASP A 236 1.04 14.56 1.41
N ILE A 237 -0.19 15.02 1.64
CA ILE A 237 -1.41 14.29 1.31
C ILE A 237 -1.76 14.57 -0.15
N LYS A 238 -1.47 13.58 -1.01
CA LYS A 238 -1.63 13.70 -2.47
C LYS A 238 -2.98 13.23 -3.00
N GLU A 239 -3.77 12.55 -2.16
CA GLU A 239 -5.08 12.02 -2.53
C GLU A 239 -6.14 12.65 -1.64
N ILE A 240 -6.92 13.56 -2.21
CA ILE A 240 -8.02 14.25 -1.54
C ILE A 240 -9.29 13.79 -2.23
N VAL A 241 -10.29 13.35 -1.47
CA VAL A 241 -11.60 12.95 -1.98
C VAL A 241 -12.63 13.93 -1.42
N MET A 242 -13.28 14.69 -2.30
CA MET A 242 -14.30 15.66 -1.90
C MET A 242 -15.70 15.03 -2.02
N MET A 243 -16.46 15.04 -0.91
CA MET A 243 -17.86 14.64 -0.91
C MET A 243 -18.71 15.89 -1.08
N ASN A 244 -19.02 16.21 -2.33
CA ASN A 244 -19.74 17.43 -2.69
C ASN A 244 -21.27 17.27 -2.51
N GLY A 245 -21.96 18.40 -2.35
CA GLY A 245 -23.42 18.44 -2.19
C GLY A 245 -24.03 19.66 -2.89
N TYR A 246 -24.73 20.52 -2.14
CA TYR A 246 -25.33 21.75 -2.67
C TYR A 246 -24.33 22.57 -3.50
N LYS A 247 -24.68 22.92 -4.74
CA LYS A 247 -23.85 23.71 -5.68
C LYS A 247 -22.44 23.15 -5.92
N ALA A 248 -22.33 21.83 -6.05
CA ALA A 248 -21.07 21.11 -6.30
C ALA A 248 -20.28 21.66 -7.50
N GLU A 249 -20.98 22.10 -8.55
CA GLU A 249 -20.40 22.69 -9.75
C GLU A 249 -19.45 23.84 -9.43
N LYS A 250 -19.78 24.69 -8.46
CA LYS A 250 -18.94 25.83 -8.07
C LYS A 250 -17.65 25.42 -7.36
N ILE A 251 -17.64 24.25 -6.72
CA ILE A 251 -16.44 23.67 -6.11
C ILE A 251 -15.55 23.11 -7.21
N VAL A 252 -16.14 22.35 -8.13
CA VAL A 252 -15.42 21.75 -9.27
C VAL A 252 -14.79 22.85 -10.12
N ASP A 253 -15.56 23.84 -10.60
CA ASP A 253 -15.08 24.94 -11.43
C ASP A 253 -13.87 25.65 -10.80
N TYR A 254 -13.96 25.98 -9.50
CA TYR A 254 -12.91 26.69 -8.79
C TYR A 254 -11.60 25.91 -8.73
N PHE A 255 -11.67 24.61 -8.46
CA PHE A 255 -10.47 23.77 -8.34
C PHE A 255 -9.98 23.27 -9.69
N GLU A 256 -10.83 23.10 -10.72
CA GLU A 256 -10.39 22.82 -12.09
C GLU A 256 -9.57 23.99 -12.65
N ASP A 257 -10.01 25.22 -12.44
CA ASP A 257 -9.24 26.40 -12.82
C ASP A 257 -7.95 26.54 -12.00
N ALA A 258 -7.97 26.19 -10.72
CA ALA A 258 -6.76 26.16 -9.89
C ALA A 258 -5.79 25.01 -10.27
N MET A 259 -6.30 23.89 -10.80
CA MET A 259 -5.51 22.72 -11.19
C MET A 259 -4.74 22.89 -12.51
N LYS A 260 -5.21 23.77 -13.41
CA LYS A 260 -4.45 24.19 -14.61
C LYS A 260 -3.06 24.76 -14.27
N LEU A 261 -2.79 25.03 -12.98
CA LEU A 261 -1.53 25.52 -12.44
C LEU A 261 -0.68 24.45 -11.70
N GLY A 262 -0.99 23.15 -11.82
CA GLY A 262 -0.02 22.06 -11.57
C GLY A 262 -0.26 21.14 -10.36
N THR A 263 -1.49 20.74 -10.05
CA THR A 263 -1.73 19.63 -9.10
C THR A 263 -2.78 18.63 -9.61
N ASN A 264 -2.55 17.33 -9.42
CA ASN A 264 -3.58 16.29 -9.63
C ASN A 264 -4.49 16.24 -8.41
N VAL A 265 -5.74 16.65 -8.54
CA VAL A 265 -6.81 16.46 -7.53
C VAL A 265 -7.84 15.52 -8.15
N ASP A 266 -8.13 14.42 -7.47
CA ASP A 266 -9.27 13.55 -7.80
C ASP A 266 -10.51 14.15 -7.13
N PHE A 267 -11.49 14.62 -7.90
CA PHE A 267 -12.68 15.25 -7.33
C PHE A 267 -13.63 14.28 -6.64
N GLY A 268 -13.27 13.00 -6.56
CA GLY A 268 -14.16 11.98 -6.06
C GLY A 268 -15.36 11.79 -6.99
N HIS A 269 -16.30 10.99 -6.53
CA HIS A 269 -17.46 10.62 -7.33
C HIS A 269 -18.53 11.73 -7.24
N ASP A 270 -19.07 12.17 -8.38
CA ASP A 270 -20.24 13.04 -8.40
C ASP A 270 -21.48 12.25 -7.97
N TYR A 271 -21.81 12.35 -6.68
CA TYR A 271 -22.98 11.70 -6.08
C TYR A 271 -24.33 12.31 -6.49
N HIS A 272 -24.38 13.20 -7.49
CA HIS A 272 -25.62 13.75 -8.04
C HIS A 272 -25.89 13.29 -9.47
N MET A 273 -24.85 13.04 -10.28
CA MET A 273 -25.01 12.59 -11.68
C MET A 273 -25.51 11.15 -11.82
N ASP A 274 -25.29 10.29 -10.81
CA ASP A 274 -25.71 8.88 -10.82
C ASP A 274 -26.74 8.56 -9.72
N ILE A 275 -27.81 9.34 -9.65
CA ILE A 275 -28.95 8.97 -8.78
C ILE A 275 -29.61 7.67 -9.25
N ASP A 276 -29.63 7.45 -10.56
CA ASP A 276 -30.31 6.31 -11.18
C ASP A 276 -29.48 5.01 -11.12
N GLU A 277 -28.14 5.04 -11.27
CA GLU A 277 -27.31 3.85 -11.04
C GLU A 277 -27.29 3.39 -9.57
N ARG A 278 -27.58 4.31 -8.63
CA ARG A 278 -27.76 3.98 -7.20
C ARG A 278 -29.09 3.31 -6.91
N TYR A 279 -30.11 3.52 -7.74
CA TYR A 279 -31.33 2.72 -7.76
C TYR A 279 -31.14 1.42 -8.55
N ARG A 280 -29.97 0.77 -8.45
CA ARG A 280 -30.00 -0.68 -8.54
C ARG A 280 -30.81 -1.17 -7.35
N ILE A 281 -32.05 -1.55 -7.60
CA ILE A 281 -32.83 -2.41 -6.71
C ILE A 281 -32.01 -3.68 -6.53
N LYS A 282 -31.07 -3.65 -5.57
CA LYS A 282 -30.58 -4.86 -4.94
C LYS A 282 -31.84 -5.43 -4.34
N VAL A 283 -32.21 -6.65 -4.73
CA VAL A 283 -33.23 -7.43 -4.04
C VAL A 283 -32.73 -7.56 -2.61
N ARG A 284 -33.12 -6.62 -1.74
CA ARG A 284 -32.83 -6.67 -0.32
C ARG A 284 -33.72 -7.78 0.20
N ASN A 285 -33.11 -8.70 0.93
CA ASN A 285 -33.82 -9.67 1.76
C ASN A 285 -33.76 -9.15 3.20
N PRO A 286 -34.51 -8.08 3.52
CA PRO A 286 -34.37 -7.41 4.80
C PRO A 286 -34.93 -8.29 5.92
N ILE A 287 -34.33 -8.18 7.10
CA ILE A 287 -34.89 -8.69 8.35
C ILE A 287 -35.80 -7.59 8.89
N THR A 288 -37.08 -7.90 9.09
CA THR A 288 -38.03 -6.90 9.57
C THR A 288 -37.73 -6.51 11.01
N THR A 289 -38.01 -5.25 11.34
CA THR A 289 -37.86 -4.72 12.70
C THR A 289 -39.11 -4.89 13.53
N GLY A 290 -40.21 -5.40 12.93
CA GLY A 290 -41.51 -5.58 13.59
C GLY A 290 -42.34 -4.29 13.68
N TRP A 291 -41.79 -3.15 13.27
CA TRP A 291 -42.48 -1.86 13.28
C TRP A 291 -42.81 -1.39 11.87
N ALA A 292 -44.10 -1.29 11.56
CA ALA A 292 -44.58 -0.88 10.25
C ALA A 292 -43.97 0.45 9.77
N ARG A 293 -43.91 1.46 10.66
CA ARG A 293 -43.34 2.77 10.33
C ARG A 293 -41.84 2.71 10.06
N LEU A 294 -41.11 1.88 10.79
CA LEU A 294 -39.67 1.73 10.58
C LEU A 294 -39.41 0.95 9.29
N ALA A 295 -40.19 -0.11 9.03
CA ALA A 295 -40.12 -0.89 7.79
C ALA A 295 -40.44 -0.04 6.55
N GLU A 296 -41.35 0.93 6.65
CA GLU A 296 -41.60 1.91 5.57
C GLU A 296 -40.35 2.75 5.28
N ILE A 297 -39.73 3.31 6.33
CA ILE A 297 -38.53 4.16 6.21
C ILE A 297 -37.33 3.35 5.69
N THR A 298 -37.15 2.12 6.19
CA THR A 298 -36.00 1.26 5.88
C THR A 298 -36.27 0.31 4.71
N GLN A 299 -37.40 0.44 4.01
CA GLN A 299 -37.79 -0.40 2.87
C GLN A 299 -37.75 -1.91 3.21
N GLY A 300 -38.49 -2.31 4.24
CA GLY A 300 -38.69 -3.70 4.66
C GLY A 300 -37.86 -4.14 5.86
N GLY A 301 -36.87 -3.35 6.31
CA GLY A 301 -36.07 -3.63 7.51
C GLY A 301 -34.57 -3.41 7.31
N PHE A 302 -33.74 -4.17 8.02
CA PHE A 302 -32.29 -4.12 7.87
C PHE A 302 -31.80 -5.15 6.85
N GLY A 303 -30.97 -4.70 5.90
CA GLY A 303 -30.36 -5.55 4.88
C GLY A 303 -29.16 -6.33 5.41
N GLN A 304 -28.77 -7.37 4.66
CA GLN A 304 -27.55 -8.13 4.96
C GLN A 304 -26.32 -7.21 4.86
N SER A 305 -25.43 -7.31 5.85
CA SER A 305 -24.19 -6.50 5.97
C SER A 305 -24.42 -5.00 6.20
N GLU A 306 -25.59 -4.60 6.70
CA GLU A 306 -25.86 -3.22 7.10
C GLU A 306 -25.66 -3.00 8.62
N LEU A 307 -25.20 -1.80 8.99
CA LEU A 307 -25.09 -1.38 10.38
C LEU A 307 -26.26 -0.44 10.73
N GLY A 308 -27.18 -0.91 11.58
CA GLY A 308 -28.25 -0.10 12.16
C GLY A 308 -27.81 0.53 13.48
N VAL A 309 -27.97 1.85 13.63
CA VAL A 309 -27.64 2.57 14.88
C VAL A 309 -28.91 3.20 15.45
N VAL A 310 -29.24 2.86 16.70
CA VAL A 310 -30.37 3.46 17.44
C VAL A 310 -29.82 4.45 18.47
N ILE A 311 -30.09 5.74 18.26
CA ILE A 311 -29.63 6.82 19.14
C ILE A 311 -30.83 7.44 19.82
N ALA A 312 -30.83 7.46 21.15
CA ALA A 312 -31.83 8.16 21.95
C ALA A 312 -31.28 8.55 23.33
N PRO A 313 -31.90 9.51 24.06
CA PRO A 313 -31.54 9.84 25.44
C PRO A 313 -31.62 8.64 26.40
N THR A 314 -31.01 8.77 27.58
CA THR A 314 -31.15 7.77 28.67
C THR A 314 -32.62 7.63 29.07
N GLY A 315 -33.06 6.39 29.32
CA GLY A 315 -34.45 6.10 29.67
C GLY A 315 -35.45 6.07 28.50
N ALA A 316 -35.05 6.44 27.29
CA ALA A 316 -35.93 6.50 26.11
C ALA A 316 -36.18 5.14 25.42
N GLY A 317 -35.95 4.01 26.10
CA GLY A 317 -36.29 2.69 25.56
C GLY A 317 -35.34 2.11 24.50
N LYS A 318 -34.10 2.61 24.37
CA LYS A 318 -33.10 2.09 23.40
C LYS A 318 -32.92 0.58 23.47
N SER A 319 -32.69 0.05 24.68
CA SER A 319 -32.47 -1.38 24.89
C SER A 319 -33.71 -2.17 24.51
N MET A 320 -34.91 -1.69 24.87
CA MET A 320 -36.17 -2.32 24.49
C MET A 320 -36.39 -2.34 22.97
N ALA A 321 -36.01 -1.27 22.27
CA ALA A 321 -36.05 -1.22 20.82
C ALA A 321 -35.14 -2.29 20.19
N LEU A 322 -33.89 -2.40 20.66
CA LEU A 322 -32.93 -3.40 20.17
C LEU A 322 -33.38 -4.84 20.49
N VAL A 323 -33.91 -5.07 21.70
CA VAL A 323 -34.46 -6.37 22.10
C VAL A 323 -35.67 -6.73 21.25
N HIS A 324 -36.57 -5.78 20.97
CA HIS A 324 -37.73 -6.02 20.11
C HIS A 324 -37.34 -6.39 18.67
N ILE A 325 -36.36 -5.67 18.10
CA ILE A 325 -35.82 -5.97 16.78
C ILE A 325 -35.18 -7.37 16.77
N GLY A 326 -34.37 -7.69 17.79
CA GLY A 326 -33.78 -9.03 17.95
C GLY A 326 -34.83 -10.13 18.11
N ALA A 327 -35.85 -9.93 18.93
CA ALA A 327 -36.94 -10.89 19.12
C ALA A 327 -37.73 -11.12 17.83
N THR A 328 -37.92 -10.08 17.02
CA THR A 328 -38.56 -10.20 15.70
C THR A 328 -37.70 -11.02 14.73
N ALA A 329 -36.39 -10.76 14.69
CA ALA A 329 -35.46 -11.55 13.89
C ALA A 329 -35.42 -13.04 14.33
N LEU A 330 -35.51 -13.32 15.64
CA LEU A 330 -35.63 -14.69 16.16
C LEU A 330 -36.91 -15.39 15.68
N LYS A 331 -38.06 -14.68 15.65
CA LYS A 331 -39.33 -15.21 15.10
C LYS A 331 -39.23 -15.57 13.62
N GLU A 332 -38.39 -14.85 12.88
CA GLU A 332 -38.05 -15.16 11.48
C GLU A 332 -36.95 -16.23 11.34
N LYS A 333 -36.66 -16.98 12.43
CA LYS A 333 -35.66 -18.05 12.49
C LYS A 333 -34.23 -17.58 12.15
N LYS A 334 -33.91 -16.31 12.44
CA LYS A 334 -32.55 -15.79 12.34
C LYS A 334 -31.79 -16.03 13.64
N THR A 335 -30.48 -16.22 13.52
CA THR A 335 -29.59 -16.22 14.69
C THR A 335 -29.34 -14.77 15.13
N VAL A 336 -29.59 -14.48 16.40
CA VAL A 336 -29.40 -13.14 16.97
C VAL A 336 -28.37 -13.22 18.09
N ILE A 337 -27.38 -12.33 18.03
CA ILE A 337 -26.41 -12.13 19.11
C ILE A 337 -26.71 -10.77 19.73
N TYR A 338 -27.14 -10.77 20.99
CA TYR A 338 -27.27 -9.55 21.78
C TYR A 338 -26.03 -9.39 22.65
N TYR A 339 -25.29 -8.30 22.45
CA TYR A 339 -24.10 -7.99 23.21
C TYR A 339 -24.21 -6.57 23.76
N THR A 340 -24.09 -6.42 25.07
CA THR A 340 -24.17 -5.13 25.77
C THR A 340 -22.89 -4.88 26.56
N LEU A 341 -22.37 -3.65 26.49
CA LEU A 341 -21.19 -3.20 27.22
C LEU A 341 -21.55 -2.37 28.46
N GLU A 342 -22.84 -2.18 28.76
CA GLU A 342 -23.27 -1.17 29.73
C GLU A 342 -23.43 -1.68 31.17
N LEU A 343 -23.64 -2.99 31.42
CA LEU A 343 -24.19 -3.45 32.71
C LEU A 343 -23.71 -4.85 33.14
N ALA A 344 -23.64 -5.07 34.45
CA ALA A 344 -23.45 -6.39 35.05
C ALA A 344 -24.64 -7.32 34.73
N GLU A 345 -24.38 -8.63 34.61
CA GLU A 345 -25.34 -9.68 34.21
C GLU A 345 -26.68 -9.61 34.99
N THR A 346 -26.63 -9.29 36.28
CA THR A 346 -27.81 -9.18 37.15
C THR A 346 -28.78 -8.07 36.74
N VAL A 347 -28.27 -6.94 36.23
CA VAL A 347 -29.10 -5.80 35.79
C VAL A 347 -29.67 -6.06 34.39
N VAL A 348 -28.98 -6.85 33.57
CA VAL A 348 -29.49 -7.29 32.28
C VAL A 348 -30.66 -8.25 32.49
N GLY A 349 -30.54 -9.24 33.37
CA GLY A 349 -31.62 -10.19 33.69
C GLY A 349 -32.92 -9.52 34.13
N GLN A 350 -32.84 -8.55 35.05
CA GLN A 350 -34.02 -7.82 35.55
C GLN A 350 -34.79 -7.05 34.46
N ARG A 351 -34.16 -6.67 33.35
CA ARG A 351 -34.82 -5.97 32.24
C ARG A 351 -35.48 -6.90 31.23
N PHE A 352 -35.13 -8.19 31.21
CA PHE A 352 -35.79 -9.19 30.38
C PHE A 352 -37.02 -9.80 31.06
N ASP A 353 -37.06 -9.78 32.40
CA ASP A 353 -38.18 -10.28 33.20
C ASP A 353 -39.31 -9.25 33.45
N SER A 354 -39.10 -7.99 33.04
CA SER A 354 -40.07 -6.88 33.09
C SER A 354 -40.70 -6.62 31.73
#